data_AF-A0A953SE34-F1
#
_entry.id   AF-A0A953SE34-F1
#
_cell.length_a   1.000
_cell.length_b   1.000
_cell.length_c   1.000
_cell.angle_alpha   90.00
_cell.angle_beta   90.00
_cell.angle_gamma   90.00
#
_symmetry.space_group_name_H-M   'P 1'
#
loop_
_entity.id
_entity.type
_entity.pdbx_description
1 polymer ?
#
loop_
_entity_poly.entity_id
_entity_poly.type
_entity_poly.pdbx_seq_one_letter_code
_entity_poly.pdbx_strand_id
1 'polypeptide(L)'
;MVERQKRRKESDKAPLSVVETLPLWQLDIIELTGHNLEARGREEVNRLLQEGWRLLHIYTLKYHEDEVWRERPMAILGKPRSSQQATVRENGGD
;
A
#
# COMPACT_ATOMS: atom_id res chain seq x y z
N MET A 1 -51.07 -2.20 -6.32
CA MET A 1 -49.74 -1.60 -6.58
C MET A 1 -49.24 -0.99 -5.28
N VAL A 2 -48.27 -1.62 -4.60
CA VAL A 2 -47.46 -0.95 -3.58
C VAL A 2 -46.04 -1.46 -3.73
N GLU A 3 -45.20 -0.60 -4.26
CA GLU A 3 -43.82 -0.84 -4.67
C GLU A 3 -42.91 -0.78 -3.43
N ARG A 4 -42.40 -1.94 -3.00
CA ARG A 4 -41.47 -2.00 -1.87
C ARG A 4 -40.06 -1.67 -2.36
N GLN A 5 -39.67 -0.43 -2.11
CA GLN A 5 -38.33 0.10 -2.31
C GLN A 5 -37.26 -0.84 -1.73
N LYS A 6 -36.43 -1.37 -2.64
CA LYS A 6 -35.23 -2.15 -2.36
C LYS A 6 -34.20 -1.23 -1.72
N ARG A 7 -34.05 -1.30 -0.38
CA ARG A 7 -32.96 -0.62 0.34
C ARG A 7 -31.62 -1.06 -0.27
N ARG A 8 -30.94 -0.11 -0.91
CA ARG A 8 -29.54 -0.28 -1.35
C ARG A 8 -28.71 -0.51 -0.10
N LYS A 9 -28.08 -1.69 0.03
CA LYS A 9 -27.04 -1.93 1.02
C LYS A 9 -25.91 -0.95 0.73
N GLU A 10 -25.62 -0.09 1.70
CA GLU A 10 -24.38 0.65 1.79
C GLU A 10 -23.21 -0.31 1.60
N SER A 11 -22.29 0.10 0.73
CA SER A 11 -21.06 -0.61 0.44
C SER A 11 -20.29 -0.80 1.75
N ASP A 12 -20.10 -2.05 2.17
CA ASP A 12 -19.16 -2.41 3.23
C ASP A 12 -17.83 -1.74 2.90
N LYS A 13 -17.46 -0.70 3.67
CA LYS A 13 -16.10 -0.24 3.72
C LYS A 13 -15.31 -1.41 4.29
N ALA A 14 -14.56 -2.10 3.43
CA ALA A 14 -13.62 -3.12 3.84
C ALA A 14 -12.84 -2.60 5.06
N PRO A 15 -12.74 -3.37 6.15
CA PRO A 15 -12.05 -2.91 7.33
C PRO A 15 -10.60 -2.58 6.93
N LEU A 16 -10.24 -1.30 7.05
CA LEU A 16 -8.85 -0.87 6.94
C LEU A 16 -8.07 -1.73 7.93
N SER A 17 -7.10 -2.49 7.41
CA SER A 17 -6.39 -3.46 8.23
C SER A 17 -5.81 -2.74 9.45
N VAL A 18 -5.93 -3.33 10.65
CA VAL A 18 -5.50 -2.73 11.93
C VAL A 18 -4.06 -2.17 11.87
N VAL A 19 -3.24 -2.70 10.97
CA VAL A 19 -1.89 -2.27 10.61
C VAL A 19 -1.81 -0.80 10.16
N GLU A 20 -2.81 -0.26 9.46
CA GLU A 20 -2.80 1.12 8.94
C GLU A 20 -2.97 2.19 10.04
N THR A 21 -3.23 1.77 11.28
CA THR A 21 -3.40 2.69 12.43
C THR A 21 -2.20 2.71 13.38
N LEU A 22 -1.22 1.82 13.19
CA LEU A 22 -0.03 1.79 14.03
C LEU A 22 0.95 2.92 13.64
N PRO A 23 1.51 3.66 14.61
CA PRO A 23 2.57 4.61 14.32
C PRO A 23 3.83 3.91 13.78
N LEU A 24 4.57 4.58 12.90
CA LEU A 24 5.71 4.01 12.16
C LEU A 24 6.73 3.29 13.04
N TRP A 25 7.02 3.82 14.22
CA TRP A 25 8.00 3.25 15.16
C TRP A 25 7.55 1.91 15.78
N GLN A 26 6.25 1.60 15.78
CA GLN A 26 5.71 0.32 16.24
C GLN A 26 5.69 -0.76 15.15
N LEU A 27 6.04 -0.42 13.91
CA LEU A 27 6.02 -1.36 12.79
C LEU A 27 7.25 -2.29 12.75
N ASP A 28 8.23 -2.12 13.65
CA ASP A 28 9.50 -2.89 13.73
C ASP A 28 10.16 -3.05 12.35
N ILE A 29 10.25 -1.93 11.61
CA ILE A 29 10.89 -1.86 10.30
C ILE A 29 12.40 -1.95 10.48
N ILE A 30 13.00 -2.96 9.85
CA ILE A 30 14.45 -3.23 9.91
C ILE A 30 15.18 -2.83 8.63
N GLU A 31 14.44 -2.61 7.54
CA GLU A 31 15.00 -2.25 6.23
C GLU A 31 14.08 -1.23 5.55
N LEU A 32 14.68 -0.25 4.86
CA LEU A 32 13.97 0.78 4.10
C LEU A 32 14.49 0.80 2.66
N THR A 33 13.59 0.97 1.71
CA THR A 33 13.93 1.14 0.30
C THR A 33 13.05 2.19 -0.36
N GLY A 34 13.61 2.89 -1.36
CA GLY A 34 12.92 3.89 -2.16
C GLY A 34 12.82 3.44 -3.61
N HIS A 35 11.63 3.48 -4.20
CA HIS A 35 11.40 3.09 -5.60
C HIS A 35 10.67 4.19 -6.37
N ASN A 36 11.08 4.41 -7.61
CA ASN A 36 10.29 5.19 -8.57
C ASN A 36 8.98 4.44 -8.86
N LEU A 37 7.86 5.14 -9.02
CA LEU A 37 6.54 4.56 -9.32
C LEU A 37 6.18 4.56 -10.82
N GLU A 38 7.09 4.97 -11.69
CA GLU A 38 6.98 4.77 -13.15
C GLU A 38 6.95 3.28 -13.51
N ALA A 39 6.55 2.96 -14.75
CA ALA A 39 6.08 1.62 -15.16
C ALA A 39 6.84 0.42 -14.54
N ARG A 40 8.18 0.37 -14.69
CA ARG A 40 9.01 -0.72 -14.14
C ARG A 40 9.09 -0.71 -12.61
N GLY A 41 9.12 0.47 -12.01
CA GLY A 41 9.20 0.61 -10.57
C GLY A 41 7.90 0.29 -9.85
N ARG A 42 6.74 0.46 -10.52
CA ARG A 42 5.45 -0.01 -9.99
C ARG A 42 5.39 -1.53 -9.82
N GLU A 43 5.93 -2.29 -10.79
CA GLU A 43 5.96 -3.76 -10.71
C GLU A 43 6.83 -4.24 -9.54
N GLU A 44 7.98 -3.59 -9.35
CA GLU A 44 8.88 -3.84 -8.23
C GLU A 44 8.19 -3.57 -6.88
N VAL A 45 7.55 -2.42 -6.74
CA VAL A 45 6.78 -2.06 -5.54
C VAL A 45 5.71 -3.10 -5.24
N ASN A 46 4.95 -3.52 -6.26
CA ASN A 46 3.92 -4.55 -6.09
C ASN A 46 4.51 -5.89 -5.61
N ARG A 47 5.67 -6.30 -6.14
CA ARG A 47 6.36 -7.52 -5.70
C ARG A 47 6.77 -7.41 -4.23
N LEU A 48 7.38 -6.29 -3.84
CA LEU A 48 7.78 -6.07 -2.44
C LEU A 48 6.59 -6.09 -1.48
N LEU A 49 5.46 -5.46 -1.87
CA LEU A 49 4.23 -5.52 -1.07
C LEU A 49 3.72 -6.95 -0.90
N GLN A 50 3.79 -7.79 -1.94
CA GLN A 50 3.44 -9.22 -1.86
C GLN A 50 4.41 -10.02 -0.97
N GLU A 51 5.69 -9.63 -0.92
CA GLU A 51 6.71 -10.21 -0.03
C GLU A 51 6.55 -9.76 1.43
N GLY A 52 5.54 -8.92 1.73
CA GLY A 52 5.24 -8.46 3.08
C GLY A 52 5.94 -7.15 3.47
N TRP A 53 6.55 -6.44 2.52
CA TRP A 53 6.95 -5.05 2.73
C TRP A 53 5.71 -4.18 2.89
N ARG A 54 5.88 -3.04 3.58
CA ARG A 54 4.80 -2.07 3.83
C ARG A 54 5.10 -0.78 3.11
N LEU A 55 4.11 -0.25 2.38
CA LEU A 55 4.17 1.10 1.84
C LEU A 55 4.08 2.11 2.99
N LEU A 56 5.09 2.93 3.16
CA LEU A 56 5.16 3.91 4.26
C LEU A 56 4.80 5.31 3.78
N HIS A 57 5.27 5.71 2.60
CA HIS A 57 5.04 7.05 2.07
C HIS A 57 5.15 7.10 0.56
N ILE A 58 4.34 7.94 -0.09
CA ILE A 58 4.49 8.32 -1.49
C ILE A 58 4.77 9.82 -1.53
N TYR A 59 5.80 10.20 -2.27
CA TYR A 59 6.19 11.59 -2.44
C TYR A 59 6.63 11.86 -3.87
N THR A 60 6.62 13.14 -4.26
CA THR A 60 7.17 13.56 -5.55
C THR A 60 8.56 14.12 -5.33
N LEU A 61 9.56 13.48 -5.92
CA LEU A 61 10.92 14.01 -5.96
C LEU A 61 11.02 15.06 -7.06
N LYS A 62 11.30 16.30 -6.70
CA LYS A 62 11.65 17.36 -7.65
C LYS A 62 13.16 17.49 -7.75
N TYR A 63 13.70 17.45 -8.95
CA TYR A 63 15.14 17.53 -9.19
C TYR A 63 15.41 18.21 -10.53
N HIS A 64 16.62 18.71 -10.70
CA HIS A 64 17.07 19.40 -11.90
C HIS A 64 18.03 18.50 -12.66
N GLU A 65 17.76 18.25 -13.94
CA GLU A 65 18.54 17.36 -14.80
C GLU A 65 18.51 17.92 -16.22
N ASP A 66 19.68 18.08 -16.84
CA ASP A 66 19.83 18.63 -18.19
C ASP A 66 19.14 19.99 -18.41
N GLU A 67 19.32 20.94 -17.49
CA GLU A 67 18.68 22.28 -17.52
C GLU A 67 17.14 22.26 -17.43
N VAL A 68 16.54 21.12 -17.07
CA VAL A 68 15.08 20.95 -16.95
C VAL A 68 14.72 20.52 -15.52
N TRP A 69 13.74 21.21 -14.94
CA TRP A 69 13.08 20.75 -13.72
C TRP A 69 12.20 19.55 -14.02
N ARG A 70 12.47 18.45 -13.32
CA ARG A 70 11.74 17.21 -13.47
C ARG A 70 11.14 16.79 -12.13
N GLU A 71 10.08 16.02 -12.24
CA GLU A 71 9.40 15.42 -11.12
C GLU A 71 9.35 13.91 -11.33
N ARG A 72 9.65 13.13 -10.30
CA ARG A 72 9.50 11.67 -10.31
C ARG A 72 8.66 11.23 -9.11
N PRO A 73 7.58 10.46 -9.30
CA PRO A 73 6.84 9.90 -8.19
C PRO A 73 7.65 8.76 -7.54
N MET A 74 7.77 8.81 -6.23
CA MET A 74 8.58 7.88 -5.43
C MET A 74 7.73 7.26 -4.32
N ALA A 75 8.03 6.00 -4.00
CA ALA A 75 7.50 5.29 -2.84
C ALA A 75 8.64 4.91 -1.89
N ILE A 76 8.36 5.01 -0.59
CA ILE A 76 9.19 4.44 0.47
C ILE A 76 8.50 3.20 1.00
N LEU A 77 9.21 2.07 1.00
CA LEU A 77 8.76 0.83 1.60
C LEU A 77 9.64 0.45 2.78
N GLY A 78 9.03 -0.19 3.78
CA GLY A 78 9.71 -0.74 4.93
C GLY A 78 9.48 -2.25 5.06
N LYS A 79 10.55 -3.00 5.35
CA LYS A 79 10.46 -4.43 5.68
C LYS A 79 10.33 -4.59 7.19
N PRO A 80 9.19 -5.07 7.71
CA PRO A 80 9.07 -5.43 9.12
C PRO A 80 9.88 -6.69 9.41
N ARG A 81 10.45 -6.78 10.62
CA ARG A 81 11.19 -7.98 11.08
C ARG A 81 10.38 -9.26 10.97
N SER A 82 9.08 -9.20 11.30
CA SER A 82 8.12 -10.28 11.10
C SER A 82 7.27 -9.98 9.88
N SER A 83 7.73 -10.42 8.71
CA SER A 83 6.98 -10.25 7.44
C SER A 83 5.82 -11.25 7.30
N GLN A 84 5.64 -12.17 8.27
CA GLN A 84 4.75 -13.34 8.16
C GLN A 84 3.27 -13.11 8.51
N GLN A 85 2.79 -11.88 8.70
CA GLN A 85 1.39 -11.66 9.15
C GLN A 85 0.43 -11.08 8.11
N ALA A 86 0.83 -10.90 6.84
CA ALA A 86 -0.06 -10.39 5.80
C ALA A 86 -0.80 -11.49 4.99
N THR A 87 -0.56 -12.77 5.25
CA THR A 87 -1.24 -13.89 4.56
C THR A 87 -2.33 -14.51 5.42
N VAL A 88 -3.45 -13.82 5.61
CA VAL A 88 -4.76 -14.40 5.95
C VAL A 88 -5.81 -13.38 5.47
N ARG A 89 -6.80 -13.64 4.59
CA ARG A 89 -7.67 -14.79 4.37
C ARG A 89 -8.28 -14.70 2.97
N GLU A 90 -8.03 -15.65 2.08
CA GLU A 90 -8.99 -16.02 1.04
C GLU A 90 -9.08 -17.55 0.95
N ASN A 91 -10.32 -18.04 1.05
CA ASN A 91 -10.82 -19.39 0.80
C ASN A 91 -10.60 -20.48 1.85
N GLY A 92 -11.44 -20.43 2.88
CA GLY A 92 -12.01 -21.60 3.53
C GLY A 92 -13.46 -21.29 3.91
N GLY A 93 -14.41 -21.65 3.06
CA GLY A 93 -15.85 -21.59 3.32
C GLY A 93 -16.48 -22.90 2.86
N ASP A 94 -17.16 -23.56 3.81
CA ASP A 94 -17.87 -24.84 3.74
C ASP A 94 -18.64 -25.12 2.43
#